data_AF-A0A7S3ENF1-F1
#
_entry.id   AF-A0A7S3ENF1-F1
#
_cell.length_a   1.000
_cell.length_b   1.000
_cell.length_c   1.000
_cell.angle_alpha   90.00
_cell.angle_beta   90.00
_cell.angle_gamma   90.00
#
_symmetry.space_group_name_H-M   'P 1'
#
loop_
_entity.id
_entity.type
_entity.pdbx_description
1 polymer ?
#
loop_
_entity_poly.entity_id
_entity_poly.type
_entity_poly.pdbx_seq_one_letter_code
_entity_poly.pdbx_strand_id
1 'polypeptide(L)'
;MGLFAKENSFCFLDWDDTLMFTSVLEKYLNSDENDMPDEALVEKLALLDKSVARLLLKVAAQSNVMIVSNAEKSWIEFSCSRFFPSVKRVLSKCGIDVLSARDTFSDEFKEHPEDWKAQMFCREVSRRSKAPTAKLNIVVVGDDVVDILAAERLEILLPYAIVKTVKFTKDPTLDQLVAQISQFNLQFPQVHSWPRSTVLSMSKACTAHGA
;
A
#
# COMPACT_ATOMS: atom_id res chain seq x y z
N MET A 1 -5.16 24.93 -2.51
CA MET A 1 -3.80 24.50 -2.13
C MET A 1 -3.92 23.46 -1.04
N GLY A 2 -3.23 22.32 -1.16
CA GLY A 2 -3.25 21.26 -0.13
C GLY A 2 -2.51 21.69 1.13
N LEU A 3 -2.90 21.15 2.29
CA LEU A 3 -2.31 21.46 3.60
C LEU A 3 -0.81 21.12 3.66
N PHE A 4 -0.37 20.15 2.86
CA PHE A 4 1.01 19.66 2.82
C PHE A 4 1.54 19.74 1.39
N ALA A 5 2.78 20.20 1.25
CA ALA A 5 3.52 20.15 0.00
C ALA A 5 3.83 18.69 -0.36
N LYS A 6 3.95 18.39 -1.66
CA LYS A 6 4.16 17.03 -2.15
C LYS A 6 5.49 16.46 -1.66
N GLU A 7 6.53 17.29 -1.66
CA GLU A 7 7.89 16.95 -1.22
C GLU A 7 7.97 16.55 0.26
N ASN A 8 7.03 17.01 1.08
CA ASN A 8 6.93 16.68 2.51
C ASN A 8 5.86 15.62 2.80
N SER A 9 5.23 15.08 1.75
CA SER A 9 4.19 14.06 1.86
C SER A 9 4.74 12.70 1.43
N PHE A 10 4.51 11.66 2.23
CA PHE A 10 4.90 10.29 1.96
C PHE A 10 3.68 9.38 2.01
N CYS A 11 3.63 8.39 1.12
CA CYS A 11 2.62 7.34 1.13
C CYS A 11 3.30 5.98 1.00
N PHE A 12 3.13 5.15 2.01
CA PHE A 12 3.59 3.76 2.03
C PHE A 12 2.37 2.85 1.84
N LEU A 13 2.45 1.96 0.86
CA LEU A 13 1.39 1.03 0.51
C LEU A 13 1.92 -0.40 0.64
N ASP A 14 1.24 -1.25 1.40
CA ASP A 14 1.53 -2.68 1.40
C ASP A 14 1.12 -3.33 0.07
N TRP A 15 1.67 -4.51 -0.22
CA TRP A 15 1.37 -5.24 -1.46
C TRP A 15 0.34 -6.34 -1.23
N ASP A 16 0.73 -7.39 -0.50
CA ASP A 16 -0.04 -8.60 -0.25
C ASP A 16 -1.32 -8.25 0.52
N ASP A 17 -2.46 -8.78 0.08
CA ASP A 17 -3.82 -8.54 0.61
C ASP A 17 -4.26 -7.06 0.81
N THR A 18 -3.46 -6.12 0.30
CA THR A 18 -3.71 -4.67 0.33
C THR A 18 -3.88 -4.07 -1.08
N LEU A 19 -2.90 -4.27 -1.98
CA LEU A 19 -2.99 -3.88 -3.39
C LEU A 19 -3.21 -5.09 -4.30
N MET A 20 -2.74 -6.25 -3.86
CA MET A 20 -2.87 -7.54 -4.51
C MET A 20 -3.81 -8.43 -3.69
N PHE A 21 -4.48 -9.39 -4.33
CA PHE A 21 -5.20 -10.45 -3.63
C PHE A 21 -4.37 -11.74 -3.58
N THR A 22 -3.74 -12.03 -2.44
CA THR A 22 -2.66 -13.04 -2.34
C THR A 22 -3.21 -14.46 -2.50
N SER A 23 -4.25 -14.78 -1.72
CA SER A 23 -4.79 -16.15 -1.60
C SER A 23 -5.17 -16.79 -2.94
N VAL A 24 -5.74 -16.01 -3.86
CA VAL A 24 -6.12 -16.55 -5.18
C VAL A 24 -4.95 -16.58 -6.14
N LEU A 25 -4.03 -15.61 -6.08
CA LEU A 25 -2.92 -15.55 -7.02
C LEU A 25 -1.84 -16.58 -6.70
N GLU A 26 -1.61 -16.93 -5.43
CA GLU A 26 -0.70 -18.02 -5.04
C GLU A 26 -1.02 -19.34 -5.75
N LYS A 27 -2.32 -19.64 -5.95
CA LYS A 27 -2.77 -20.83 -6.70
C LYS A 27 -2.28 -20.81 -8.15
N TYR A 28 -2.33 -19.66 -8.81
CA TYR A 28 -2.00 -19.52 -10.24
C TYR A 28 -0.52 -19.19 -10.50
N LEU A 29 0.24 -18.88 -9.44
CA LEU A 29 1.67 -18.61 -9.52
C LEU A 29 2.49 -19.90 -9.44
N ASN A 30 1.94 -20.94 -8.79
CA ASN A 30 2.55 -22.27 -8.69
C ASN A 30 2.01 -23.28 -9.72
N SER A 31 1.03 -22.89 -10.54
CA SER A 31 0.43 -23.74 -11.56
C SER A 31 1.14 -23.58 -12.92
N ASP A 32 1.05 -24.61 -13.77
CA ASP A 32 1.51 -24.53 -15.16
C ASP A 32 0.84 -23.34 -15.88
N GLU A 33 1.50 -22.77 -16.90
CA GLU A 33 0.96 -21.63 -17.69
C GLU A 33 -0.43 -21.89 -18.30
N ASN A 34 -0.84 -23.16 -18.39
CA ASN A 34 -2.16 -23.58 -18.89
C ASN A 34 -3.28 -23.54 -17.85
N ASP A 35 -2.96 -23.43 -16.55
CA ASP A 35 -3.95 -23.25 -15.50
C ASP A 35 -4.36 -21.78 -15.45
N MET A 36 -5.25 -21.41 -16.38
CA MET A 36 -5.78 -20.06 -16.45
C MET A 36 -6.97 -19.91 -15.51
N PRO A 37 -7.06 -18.79 -14.77
CA PRO A 37 -8.25 -18.46 -14.01
C PRO A 37 -9.48 -18.40 -14.93
N ASP A 38 -10.65 -18.72 -14.39
CA ASP A 38 -11.91 -18.57 -15.13
C ASP A 38 -12.14 -17.11 -15.56
N GLU A 39 -12.99 -16.92 -16.57
CA GLU A 39 -13.24 -15.60 -17.17
C GLU A 39 -13.74 -14.58 -16.13
N ALA A 40 -14.58 -15.01 -15.20
CA ALA A 40 -15.09 -14.15 -14.13
C ALA A 40 -13.97 -13.65 -13.21
N LEU A 41 -13.02 -14.51 -12.86
CA LEU A 41 -11.86 -14.13 -12.06
C LEU A 41 -10.91 -13.22 -12.86
N VAL A 42 -10.68 -13.48 -14.15
CA VAL A 42 -9.89 -12.61 -15.03
C VAL A 42 -10.47 -11.20 -15.07
N GLU A 43 -11.78 -11.06 -15.25
CA GLU A 43 -12.46 -9.76 -15.27
C GLU A 43 -12.31 -9.02 -13.93
N LYS A 44 -12.49 -9.72 -12.81
CA LYS A 44 -12.33 -9.12 -11.47
C LYS A 44 -10.89 -8.69 -11.20
N LEU A 45 -9.90 -9.47 -11.61
CA LEU A 45 -8.48 -9.10 -11.51
C LEU A 45 -8.16 -7.88 -12.38
N ALA A 46 -8.70 -7.79 -13.59
CA ALA A 46 -8.55 -6.63 -14.45
C ALA A 46 -9.21 -5.36 -13.85
N LEU A 47 -10.33 -5.51 -13.14
CA LEU A 47 -10.95 -4.42 -12.40
C LEU A 47 -10.08 -3.96 -11.22
N LEU A 48 -9.50 -4.90 -10.47
CA LEU A 48 -8.57 -4.61 -9.39
C LEU A 48 -7.33 -3.88 -9.92
N ASP A 49 -6.69 -4.38 -10.98
CA ASP A 49 -5.53 -3.75 -11.65
C ASP A 49 -5.80 -2.29 -12.02
N LYS A 50 -6.92 -2.02 -12.69
CA LYS A 50 -7.31 -0.65 -13.05
C LYS A 50 -7.58 0.23 -11.82
N SER A 51 -8.15 -0.33 -10.77
CA SER A 51 -8.52 0.41 -9.56
C SER A 51 -7.29 0.77 -8.71
N VAL A 52 -6.33 -0.15 -8.61
CA VAL A 52 -5.02 0.08 -7.98
C VAL A 52 -4.20 1.08 -8.80
N ALA A 53 -4.15 0.93 -10.13
CA ALA A 53 -3.46 1.88 -11.00
C ALA A 53 -4.01 3.32 -10.83
N ARG A 54 -5.34 3.47 -10.71
CA ARG A 54 -5.98 4.76 -10.42
C ARG A 54 -5.59 5.31 -9.05
N LEU A 55 -5.52 4.46 -8.02
CA LEU A 55 -5.06 4.85 -6.70
C LEU A 55 -3.63 5.37 -6.75
N LEU A 56 -2.72 4.61 -7.37
CA LEU A 56 -1.31 4.96 -7.50
C LEU A 56 -1.09 6.29 -8.22
N LEU A 57 -1.80 6.54 -9.32
CA LEU A 57 -1.76 7.83 -10.01
C LEU A 57 -2.20 8.98 -9.10
N LYS A 58 -3.25 8.76 -8.30
CA LYS A 58 -3.80 9.76 -7.39
C LYS A 58 -2.85 10.06 -6.24
N VAL A 59 -2.31 9.02 -5.59
CA VAL A 59 -1.38 9.20 -4.47
C VAL A 59 -0.06 9.82 -4.94
N ALA A 60 0.44 9.44 -6.13
CA ALA A 60 1.68 9.99 -6.69
C ALA A 60 1.55 11.46 -7.13
N ALA A 61 0.33 11.95 -7.34
CA ALA A 61 0.10 13.37 -7.58
C ALA A 61 0.33 14.23 -6.33
N GLN A 62 0.21 13.66 -5.12
CA GLN A 62 0.21 14.42 -3.86
C GLN A 62 1.31 14.02 -2.87
N SER A 63 2.00 12.89 -3.11
CA SER A 63 3.02 12.34 -2.20
C SER A 63 4.19 11.71 -2.96
N ASN A 64 5.30 11.52 -2.24
CA ASN A 64 6.30 10.51 -2.57
C ASN A 64 5.72 9.13 -2.21
N VAL A 65 5.63 8.21 -3.17
CA VAL A 65 4.93 6.93 -2.99
C VAL A 65 5.93 5.79 -3.08
N MET A 66 5.82 4.83 -2.17
CA MET A 66 6.56 3.57 -2.21
C MET A 66 5.61 2.41 -1.89
N ILE A 67 5.82 1.29 -2.58
CA ILE A 67 5.26 -0.01 -2.18
C ILE A 67 6.26 -0.66 -1.23
N VAL A 68 5.80 -1.09 -0.06
CA VAL A 68 6.64 -1.72 0.97
C VAL A 68 5.94 -2.97 1.48
N SER A 69 6.52 -4.15 1.21
CA SER A 69 5.99 -5.43 1.67
C SER A 69 7.05 -6.24 2.43
N ASN A 70 6.59 -7.15 3.30
CA ASN A 70 7.43 -8.16 3.95
C ASN A 70 7.61 -9.42 3.09
N ALA A 71 7.05 -9.46 1.88
CA ALA A 71 7.36 -10.48 0.88
C ALA A 71 8.71 -10.22 0.21
N GLU A 72 9.25 -11.24 -0.45
CA GLU A 72 10.46 -11.10 -1.27
C GLU A 72 10.20 -10.18 -2.46
N LYS A 73 11.20 -9.40 -2.88
CA LYS A 73 11.02 -8.45 -3.98
C LYS A 73 10.67 -9.16 -5.29
N SER A 74 11.25 -10.34 -5.51
CA SER A 74 10.97 -11.22 -6.64
C SER A 74 9.47 -11.57 -6.75
N TRP A 75 8.82 -11.83 -5.60
CA TRP A 75 7.39 -12.13 -5.52
C TRP A 75 6.54 -10.93 -5.97
N ILE A 76 6.86 -9.73 -5.49
CA ILE A 76 6.12 -8.51 -5.82
C ILE A 76 6.26 -8.19 -7.32
N GLU A 77 7.49 -8.27 -7.84
CA GLU A 77 7.78 -7.98 -9.25
C GLU A 77 7.11 -8.99 -10.19
N PHE A 78 7.16 -10.28 -9.84
CA PHE A 78 6.56 -11.35 -10.64
C PHE A 78 5.03 -11.26 -10.66
N SER A 79 4.40 -11.15 -9.48
CA SER A 79 2.94 -11.05 -9.36
C SER A 79 2.40 -9.78 -10.04
N CYS A 80 3.08 -8.63 -9.87
CA CYS A 80 2.73 -7.40 -10.56
C CYS A 80 2.83 -7.54 -12.09
N SER A 81 3.90 -8.16 -12.60
CA SER A 81 4.07 -8.33 -14.04
C SER A 81 3.05 -9.29 -14.66
N ARG A 82 2.62 -10.30 -13.92
CA ARG A 82 1.70 -11.33 -14.42
C ARG A 82 0.24 -10.86 -14.38
N PHE A 83 -0.19 -10.22 -13.30
CA PHE A 83 -1.61 -9.94 -13.07
C PHE A 83 -1.98 -8.46 -13.07
N PHE A 84 -1.01 -7.54 -12.98
CA PHE A 84 -1.26 -6.11 -12.84
C PHE A 84 -0.52 -5.25 -13.88
N PRO A 85 -0.78 -5.43 -15.18
CA PRO A 85 -0.09 -4.70 -16.25
C PRO A 85 -0.33 -3.19 -16.20
N SER A 86 -1.51 -2.72 -15.74
CA SER A 86 -1.79 -1.30 -15.58
C SER A 86 -1.00 -0.71 -14.40
N VAL A 87 -0.95 -1.42 -13.28
CA VAL A 87 -0.11 -1.04 -12.12
C VAL A 87 1.36 -0.95 -12.53
N LYS A 88 1.91 -1.98 -13.19
CA LYS A 88 3.31 -1.99 -13.66
C LYS A 88 3.64 -0.75 -14.50
N ARG A 89 2.73 -0.34 -15.39
CA ARG A 89 2.89 0.89 -16.19
C ARG A 89 2.91 2.15 -15.32
N VAL A 90 2.04 2.23 -14.31
CA VAL A 90 2.00 3.39 -13.40
C VAL A 90 3.23 3.45 -12.50
N LEU A 91 3.71 2.31 -11.99
CA LEU A 91 4.93 2.26 -11.18
C LEU A 91 6.11 2.86 -11.93
N SER A 92 6.32 2.42 -13.18
CA SER A 92 7.36 2.97 -14.06
C SER A 92 7.14 4.44 -14.39
N LYS A 93 5.92 4.83 -14.81
CA LYS A 93 5.60 6.20 -15.21
C LYS A 93 5.78 7.21 -14.07
N CYS A 94 5.41 6.84 -12.85
CA CYS A 94 5.45 7.73 -11.69
C CYS A 94 6.75 7.62 -10.88
N GLY A 95 7.64 6.67 -11.21
CA GLY A 95 8.86 6.41 -10.44
C GLY A 95 8.56 5.94 -9.02
N ILE A 96 7.59 5.04 -8.86
CA ILE A 96 7.20 4.47 -7.56
C ILE A 96 8.13 3.30 -7.25
N ASP A 97 8.85 3.41 -6.13
CA ASP A 97 9.76 2.36 -5.70
C ASP A 97 8.99 1.16 -5.11
N VAL A 98 9.42 -0.05 -5.47
CA VAL A 98 8.95 -1.31 -4.89
C VAL A 98 10.04 -1.87 -4.00
N LEU A 99 9.76 -1.95 -2.70
CA LEU A 99 10.75 -2.23 -1.66
C LEU A 99 10.31 -3.46 -0.86
N SER A 100 11.16 -4.47 -0.78
CA SER A 100 11.01 -5.56 0.18
C SER A 100 11.69 -5.17 1.49
N ALA A 101 10.89 -4.99 2.53
CA ALA A 101 11.39 -4.78 3.88
C ALA A 101 12.09 -6.03 4.42
N ARG A 102 11.59 -7.21 4.06
CA ARG A 102 12.22 -8.51 4.38
C ARG A 102 13.62 -8.62 3.78
N ASP A 103 13.76 -8.50 2.46
CA ASP A 103 15.07 -8.65 1.78
C ASP A 103 16.11 -7.65 2.28
N THR A 104 15.64 -6.52 2.83
CA THR A 104 16.50 -5.46 3.33
C THR A 104 16.90 -5.65 4.79
N PHE A 105 15.96 -6.05 5.65
CA PHE A 105 16.12 -5.97 7.11
C PHE A 105 16.01 -7.32 7.82
N SER A 106 15.77 -8.43 7.11
CA SER A 106 15.63 -9.75 7.75
C SER A 106 16.87 -10.20 8.49
N ASP A 107 18.06 -9.83 8.03
CA ASP A 107 19.31 -10.22 8.67
C ASP A 107 19.59 -9.38 9.92
N GLU A 108 19.36 -8.06 9.84
CA GLU A 108 19.61 -7.12 10.95
C GLU A 108 18.55 -7.23 12.05
N PHE A 109 17.29 -7.46 11.69
CA PHE A 109 16.13 -7.55 12.59
C PHE A 109 15.52 -8.95 12.56
N LYS A 110 16.37 -9.99 12.59
CA LYS A 110 15.93 -11.39 12.47
C LYS A 110 14.92 -11.81 13.53
N GLU A 111 15.12 -11.37 14.77
CA GLU A 111 14.26 -11.71 15.90
C GLU A 111 13.04 -10.76 16.02
N HIS A 112 12.95 -9.74 15.16
CA HIS A 112 11.94 -8.68 15.19
C HIS A 112 11.36 -8.40 13.79
N PRO A 113 10.73 -9.39 13.12
CA PRO A 113 10.15 -9.20 11.79
C PRO A 113 9.07 -8.12 11.72
N GLU A 114 8.42 -7.82 12.85
CA GLU A 114 7.48 -6.70 13.00
C GLU A 114 8.13 -5.33 12.74
N ASP A 115 9.45 -5.20 12.93
CA ASP A 115 10.16 -3.93 12.78
C ASP A 115 10.62 -3.66 11.34
N TRP A 116 10.63 -4.66 10.45
CA TRP A 116 11.18 -4.51 9.08
C TRP A 116 10.54 -3.34 8.32
N LYS A 117 9.21 -3.23 8.34
CA LYS A 117 8.48 -2.12 7.69
C LYS A 117 8.78 -0.78 8.34
N ALA A 118 8.84 -0.71 9.67
CA ALA A 118 9.16 0.53 10.38
C ALA A 118 10.55 1.06 10.01
N GLN A 119 11.54 0.16 9.93
CA GLN A 119 12.90 0.49 9.52
C GLN A 119 12.96 0.96 8.06
N MET A 120 12.23 0.28 7.17
CA MET A 120 12.09 0.71 5.78
C MET A 120 11.47 2.11 5.68
N PHE A 121 10.35 2.36 6.36
CA PHE A 121 9.71 3.68 6.34
C PHE A 121 10.66 4.78 6.83
N CYS A 122 11.32 4.55 7.97
CA CYS A 122 12.26 5.50 8.56
C CYS A 122 13.43 5.80 7.62
N ARG A 123 14.03 4.77 7.02
CA ARG A 123 15.12 4.91 6.04
C ARG A 123 14.67 5.73 4.84
N GLU A 124 13.53 5.39 4.25
CA GLU A 124 13.07 6.01 3.01
C GLU A 124 12.61 7.46 3.21
N VAL A 125 12.01 7.79 4.36
CA VAL A 125 11.71 9.18 4.76
C VAL A 125 13.00 9.97 4.95
N SER A 126 13.95 9.44 5.73
CA SER A 126 15.23 10.11 6.01
C SER A 126 16.03 10.37 4.73
N ARG A 127 16.01 9.43 3.78
CA ARG A 127 16.71 9.54 2.50
C ARG A 127 16.12 10.58 1.54
N ARG A 128 14.79 10.76 1.55
CA ARG A 128 14.07 11.62 0.59
C ARG A 128 13.65 12.97 1.16
N SER A 129 13.53 13.10 2.48
CA SER A 129 13.18 14.37 3.10
C SER A 129 14.30 15.38 2.88
N LYS A 130 13.99 16.46 2.17
CA LYS A 130 14.95 17.57 1.90
C LYS A 130 14.94 18.64 2.98
N ALA A 131 13.96 18.58 3.89
CA ALA A 131 13.75 19.59 4.92
C ALA A 131 13.54 18.89 6.28
N PRO A 132 14.62 18.68 7.06
CA PRO A 132 14.57 17.95 8.33
C PRO A 132 13.61 18.57 9.37
N THR A 133 13.31 19.86 9.23
CA THR A 133 12.45 20.62 10.14
C THR A 133 11.02 20.81 9.61
N ALA A 134 10.72 20.38 8.38
CA ALA A 134 9.39 20.50 7.82
C ALA A 134 8.44 19.49 8.45
N LYS A 135 7.19 19.93 8.69
CA LYS A 135 6.12 19.03 9.13
C LYS A 135 5.85 18.00 8.03
N LEU A 136 6.07 16.72 8.33
CA LEU A 136 5.84 15.64 7.39
C LEU A 136 4.39 15.16 7.44
N ASN A 137 3.87 14.69 6.31
CA ASN A 137 2.56 14.08 6.21
C ASN A 137 2.71 12.67 5.65
N ILE A 138 2.52 11.66 6.48
CA ILE A 138 2.78 10.27 6.13
C ILE A 138 1.47 9.51 6.16
N VAL A 139 1.15 8.82 5.07
CA VAL A 139 0.00 7.90 4.97
C VAL A 139 0.53 6.49 4.80
N VAL A 140 0.21 5.60 5.74
CA VAL A 140 0.53 4.16 5.66
C VAL A 140 -0.76 3.39 5.42
N VAL A 141 -0.77 2.51 4.43
CA VAL A 141 -1.93 1.69 4.06
C VAL A 141 -1.50 0.23 4.04
N GLY A 142 -2.24 -0.61 4.76
CA GLY A 142 -1.96 -2.04 4.85
C GLY A 142 -3.13 -2.79 5.49
N ASP A 143 -3.15 -4.10 5.33
CA ASP A 143 -4.19 -4.98 5.85
C ASP A 143 -3.73 -5.78 7.07
N ASP A 144 -2.47 -5.71 7.50
CA ASP A 144 -2.01 -6.36 8.72
C ASP A 144 -1.88 -5.36 9.88
N VAL A 145 -1.96 -5.85 11.12
CA VAL A 145 -1.65 -5.05 12.30
C VAL A 145 -0.18 -4.60 12.30
N VAL A 146 0.71 -5.38 11.68
CA VAL A 146 2.12 -5.04 11.50
C VAL A 146 2.30 -3.70 10.77
N ASP A 147 1.48 -3.39 9.77
CA ASP A 147 1.54 -2.09 9.06
C ASP A 147 1.22 -0.91 9.97
N ILE A 148 0.23 -1.10 10.84
CA ILE A 148 -0.24 -0.08 11.76
C ILE A 148 0.80 0.15 12.85
N LEU A 149 1.33 -0.92 13.44
CA LEU A 149 2.40 -0.84 14.43
C LEU A 149 3.67 -0.21 13.84
N ALA A 150 4.01 -0.53 12.59
CA ALA A 150 5.14 0.08 11.90
C ALA A 150 4.96 1.60 11.70
N ALA A 151 3.74 2.04 11.40
CA ALA A 151 3.39 3.45 11.29
C ALA A 151 3.42 4.17 12.65
N GLU A 152 2.88 3.56 13.71
CA GLU A 152 2.95 4.10 15.07
C GLU A 152 4.40 4.25 15.54
N ARG A 153 5.25 3.27 15.24
CA ARG A 153 6.68 3.34 15.54
C ARG A 153 7.36 4.48 14.77
N LEU A 154 6.95 4.72 13.52
CA LEU A 154 7.44 5.85 12.73
C LEU A 154 7.08 7.21 13.36
N GLU A 155 5.89 7.33 13.96
CA GLU A 155 5.48 8.55 14.67
C GLU A 155 6.34 8.83 15.91
N ILE A 156 6.75 7.78 16.64
CA ILE A 156 7.69 7.89 17.77
C ILE A 156 9.07 8.34 17.27
N LEU A 157 9.55 7.77 16.16
CA LEU A 157 10.86 8.08 15.59
C LEU A 157 10.91 9.47 14.94
N LEU A 158 9.76 9.98 14.47
CA LEU A 158 9.62 11.25 13.76
C LEU A 158 8.53 12.10 14.41
N PRO A 159 8.78 12.72 15.59
CA PRO A 159 7.76 13.44 16.36
C PRO A 159 7.17 14.68 15.65
N TYR A 160 7.79 15.11 14.55
CA TYR A 160 7.33 16.22 13.70
C TYR A 160 6.40 15.75 12.57
N ALA A 161 6.25 14.45 12.37
CA ALA A 161 5.40 13.86 11.35
C ALA A 161 3.95 13.74 11.84
N ILE A 162 3.01 14.02 10.93
CA ILE A 162 1.64 13.54 11.07
C ILE A 162 1.60 12.17 10.39
N VAL A 163 1.27 11.14 11.15
CA VAL A 163 1.15 9.77 10.63
C VAL A 163 -0.31 9.36 10.59
N LYS A 164 -0.77 8.96 9.41
CA LYS A 164 -2.15 8.51 9.19
C LYS A 164 -2.09 7.08 8.72
N THR A 165 -2.90 6.24 9.33
CA THR A 165 -2.98 4.84 8.95
C THR A 165 -4.34 4.55 8.34
N VAL A 166 -4.34 3.73 7.29
CA VAL A 166 -5.54 3.22 6.65
C VAL A 166 -5.47 1.71 6.68
N LYS A 167 -6.18 1.13 7.64
CA LYS A 167 -6.21 -0.31 7.88
C LYS A 167 -7.26 -0.95 6.98
N PHE A 168 -6.82 -1.78 6.04
CA PHE A 168 -7.70 -2.64 5.26
C PHE A 168 -8.11 -3.87 6.09
N THR A 169 -9.19 -4.51 5.66
CA THR A 169 -9.64 -5.80 6.17
C THR A 169 -8.61 -6.86 5.80
N LYS A 170 -8.10 -7.58 6.81
CA LYS A 170 -7.16 -8.69 6.65
C LYS A 170 -7.83 -9.85 5.90
N ASP A 171 -7.07 -10.56 5.07
CA ASP A 171 -7.53 -11.70 4.28
C ASP A 171 -8.85 -11.41 3.50
N PRO A 172 -8.93 -10.28 2.75
CA PRO A 172 -10.18 -9.86 2.13
C PRO A 172 -10.57 -10.80 0.99
N THR A 173 -11.85 -10.95 0.70
CA THR A 173 -12.24 -11.51 -0.61
C THR A 173 -11.87 -10.53 -1.72
N LEU A 174 -11.72 -11.00 -2.97
CA LEU A 174 -11.45 -10.12 -4.12
C LEU A 174 -12.46 -8.96 -4.23
N ASP A 175 -13.74 -9.24 -4.00
CA ASP A 175 -14.79 -8.21 -4.02
C ASP A 175 -14.63 -7.20 -2.88
N GLN A 176 -14.24 -7.65 -1.69
CA GLN A 176 -13.94 -6.76 -0.56
C GLN A 176 -12.71 -5.90 -0.85
N LEU A 177 -11.67 -6.45 -1.45
CA LEU A 177 -10.46 -5.72 -1.80
C LEU A 177 -10.75 -4.63 -2.85
N VAL A 178 -11.49 -4.97 -3.91
CA VAL A 178 -11.93 -4.01 -4.94
C VAL A 178 -12.77 -2.89 -4.32
N ALA A 179 -13.69 -3.22 -3.41
CA ALA A 179 -14.53 -2.24 -2.72
C ALA A 179 -13.69 -1.30 -1.84
N GLN A 180 -12.76 -1.83 -1.05
CA GLN A 180 -11.89 -1.04 -0.19
C GLN A 180 -10.95 -0.13 -0.99
N ILE A 181 -10.33 -0.62 -2.07
CA ILE A 181 -9.52 0.20 -2.98
C ILE A 181 -10.36 1.31 -3.62
N SER A 182 -11.60 1.01 -4.03
CA SER A 182 -12.50 1.99 -4.64
C SER A 182 -12.93 3.07 -3.64
N GLN A 183 -13.27 2.67 -2.41
CA GLN A 183 -13.61 3.61 -1.34
C GLN A 183 -12.41 4.46 -0.94
N PHE A 184 -11.23 3.86 -0.80
CA PHE A 184 -10.02 4.60 -0.45
C PHE A 184 -9.59 5.57 -1.56
N ASN A 185 -9.77 5.19 -2.83
CA ASN A 185 -9.63 6.10 -3.96
C ASN A 185 -10.45 7.39 -3.77
N LEU A 186 -11.68 7.30 -3.25
CA LEU A 186 -12.53 8.47 -3.00
C LEU A 186 -12.08 9.26 -1.76
N GLN A 187 -11.68 8.56 -0.71
CA GLN A 187 -11.32 9.18 0.58
C GLN A 187 -9.89 9.74 0.63
N PHE A 188 -8.98 9.29 -0.24
CA PHE A 188 -7.56 9.67 -0.18
C PHE A 188 -7.31 11.19 -0.12
N PRO A 189 -7.97 12.05 -0.93
CA PRO A 189 -7.76 13.50 -0.82
C PRO A 189 -8.12 14.06 0.56
N GLN A 190 -9.17 13.51 1.19
CA GLN A 190 -9.58 13.89 2.53
C GLN A 190 -8.57 13.40 3.57
N VAL A 191 -8.18 12.12 3.52
CA VAL A 191 -7.16 11.53 4.40
C VAL A 191 -5.85 12.32 4.31
N HIS A 192 -5.37 12.59 3.09
CA HIS A 192 -4.16 13.39 2.86
C HIS A 192 -4.24 14.78 3.50
N SER A 193 -5.42 15.40 3.51
CA SER A 193 -5.64 16.74 4.06
C SER A 193 -5.79 16.82 5.59
N TRP A 194 -5.97 15.70 6.30
CA TRP A 194 -6.19 15.74 7.75
C TRP A 194 -5.00 16.38 8.51
N PRO A 195 -5.25 17.29 9.48
CA PRO A 195 -4.19 18.08 10.12
C PRO A 195 -3.54 17.38 11.33
N ARG A 196 -3.89 16.11 11.59
CA ARG A 196 -3.46 15.33 12.76
C ARG A 196 -3.31 13.85 12.41
N SER A 197 -2.56 13.14 13.22
CA SER A 197 -2.43 11.67 13.12
C SER A 197 -3.79 11.03 13.35
N THR A 198 -4.11 10.00 12.58
CA THR A 198 -5.45 9.38 12.57
C THR A 198 -5.38 7.96 12.06
N VAL A 199 -6.16 7.07 12.67
CA VAL A 199 -6.37 5.70 12.21
C VAL A 199 -7.74 5.63 11.51
N LEU A 200 -7.76 5.24 10.25
CA LEU A 200 -8.97 4.93 9.49
C LEU A 200 -9.02 3.41 9.27
N SER A 201 -10.13 2.77 9.64
CA SER A 201 -10.38 1.37 9.32
C SER A 201 -11.39 1.25 8.20
N MET A 202 -11.03 0.51 7.16
CA MET A 202 -11.88 0.21 6.01
C MET A 202 -12.66 -1.07 6.32
N SER A 203 -13.64 -1.00 7.22
CA SER A 203 -14.58 -2.10 7.40
C SER A 203 -15.62 -2.08 6.27
N LYS A 204 -16.29 -3.23 6.05
CA LYS A 204 -17.34 -3.38 5.02
C LYS A 204 -18.24 -2.14 5.01
N ALA A 205 -18.27 -1.43 3.88
CA ALA A 205 -19.42 -0.59 3.58
C ALA A 205 -20.67 -1.44 3.81
N CYS A 206 -21.59 -0.99 4.67
CA CYS A 206 -22.92 -1.57 4.74
C CYS A 206 -23.41 -1.72 3.31
N THR A 207 -23.63 -2.95 2.87
CA THR A 207 -24.42 -3.21 1.68
C THR A 207 -25.76 -2.53 1.92
N ALA A 208 -25.96 -1.36 1.33
CA ALA A 208 -27.29 -0.86 1.07
C ALA A 208 -27.89 -1.79 0.02
N HIS A 209 -28.36 -2.96 0.47
CA HIS A 209 -29.38 -3.71 -0.24
C HIS A 209 -30.69 -3.32 0.42
N GLY A 210 -31.35 -2.34 -0.19
CA GLY A 210 -32.78 -2.17 0.01
C GLY A 210 -33.50 -3.34 -0.65
N ALA A 211 -34.33 -4.01 0.14
CA ALA A 211 -35.64 -4.49 -0.24
C ALA A 211 -36.51 -4.41 1.02
#